data_AF-A0A7S3U1F3-F1
#
_entry.id   AF-A0A7S3U1F3-F1
#
_cell.length_a   1.000
_cell.length_b   1.000
_cell.length_c   1.000
_cell.angle_alpha   90.00
_cell.angle_beta   90.00
_cell.angle_gamma   90.00
#
_symmetry.space_group_name_H-M   'P 1'
#
loop_
_entity.id
_entity.type
_entity.pdbx_description
1 polymer ?
#
loop_
_entity_poly.entity_id
_entity_poly.type
_entity_poly.pdbx_seq_one_letter_code
_entity_poly.pdbx_strand_id
1 'polypeptide(L)'
;MLAGCDNFRSGAIEQLATHAACLDLPLYEKGYKDDPAVIAKEALAEAKARNYDVVLIDTAGRMQGNEKLMRALAKLVHINNPDVVLFVGEALVGNDAIDQLTKFNQ
;
A
#
# COMPACT_ATOMS: atom_id res chain seq x y z
N MET A 1 6.30 -8.33 8.09
CA MET A 1 6.48 -6.87 8.32
C MET A 1 5.41 -6.11 7.59
N LEU A 2 4.90 -5.03 8.19
CA LEU A 2 3.99 -4.08 7.55
C LEU A 2 4.80 -2.91 6.99
N ALA A 3 4.41 -2.35 5.85
CA ALA A 3 5.00 -1.15 5.28
C ALA A 3 3.89 -0.11 5.03
N GLY A 4 3.96 1.02 5.74
CA GLY A 4 3.00 2.10 5.61
C GLY A 4 3.34 2.99 4.42
N CYS A 5 2.57 2.87 3.33
CA CYS A 5 2.75 3.64 2.09
C CYS A 5 1.53 4.52 1.74
N ASP A 6 0.57 4.70 2.66
CA ASP A 6 -0.48 5.71 2.58
C ASP A 6 0.03 7.05 3.13
N ASN A 7 0.57 7.87 2.24
CA ASN A 7 1.02 9.22 2.55
C ASN A 7 -0.05 10.30 2.26
N PHE A 8 -1.26 9.91 1.84
CA PHE A 8 -2.30 10.82 1.38
C PHE A 8 -3.34 11.09 2.46
N ARG A 9 -3.73 10.06 3.20
CA ARG A 9 -4.76 10.16 4.25
C ARG A 9 -4.12 10.45 5.60
N SER A 10 -4.54 11.53 6.24
CA SER A 10 -4.10 11.85 7.61
C SER A 10 -4.52 10.74 8.59
N GLY A 11 -3.61 10.33 9.46
CA GLY A 11 -3.83 9.26 10.45
C GLY A 11 -3.64 7.84 9.91
N ALA A 12 -3.30 7.66 8.63
CA ALA A 12 -3.17 6.32 8.04
C ALA A 12 -1.99 5.53 8.63
N ILE A 13 -0.85 6.21 8.84
CA ILE A 13 0.33 5.58 9.44
C ILE A 13 0.07 5.23 10.90
N GLU A 14 -0.56 6.13 11.67
CA GLU A 14 -0.91 5.90 13.08
C GLU A 14 -1.94 4.78 13.23
N GLN A 15 -2.90 4.68 12.31
CA GLN A 15 -3.83 3.55 12.24
C GLN A 15 -3.07 2.23 12.05
N LEU A 16 -2.17 2.17 11.05
CA LEU A 16 -1.39 0.97 10.77
C LEU A 16 -0.43 0.63 11.93
N ALA A 17 0.16 1.64 12.57
CA ALA A 17 1.02 1.48 13.75
C ALA A 17 0.26 0.88 14.94
N THR A 18 -0.99 1.29 15.14
CA THR A 18 -1.86 0.70 16.17
C THR A 18 -2.10 -0.79 15.87
N HIS A 19 -2.42 -1.14 14.63
CA HIS A 19 -2.59 -2.55 14.24
C HIS A 19 -1.29 -3.36 14.36
N ALA A 20 -0.16 -2.78 13.96
CA ALA A 20 1.16 -3.39 14.10
C ALA A 20 1.47 -3.72 15.56
N ALA A 21 1.24 -2.76 16.46
CA ALA A 21 1.45 -2.94 17.90
C ALA A 21 0.52 -3.98 18.51
N CYS A 22 -0.77 -4.00 18.13
CA CYS A 22 -1.72 -5.00 18.60
C CYS A 22 -1.36 -6.44 18.18
N LEU A 23 -0.70 -6.59 17.03
CA LEU A 23 -0.32 -7.89 16.46
C LEU A 23 1.15 -8.26 16.73
N ASP A 24 1.90 -7.42 17.44
CA ASP A 24 3.34 -7.54 17.65
C ASP A 24 4.12 -7.74 16.33
N LEU A 25 3.78 -6.92 15.32
CA LEU A 25 4.41 -6.96 14.00
C LEU A 25 5.31 -5.74 13.79
N PRO A 26 6.46 -5.90 13.13
CA PRO A 26 7.30 -4.77 12.75
C PRO A 26 6.61 -3.93 11.67
N LEU A 27 6.69 -2.61 11.82
CA LEU A 27 6.19 -1.61 10.86
C LEU A 27 7.37 -0.80 10.32
N TYR A 28 7.44 -0.69 8.99
CA TYR A 28 8.31 0.25 8.29
C TYR A 28 7.49 1.47 7.84
N GLU A 29 7.91 2.66 8.24
CA GLU A 29 7.27 3.92 7.85
C GLU A 29 8.28 5.09 7.85
N LYS A 30 8.03 6.12 7.03
CA LYS A 30 8.84 7.33 6.92
C LYS A 30 7.98 8.62 6.99
N GLY A 31 6.79 8.52 7.57
CA GLY A 31 5.81 9.59 7.59
C GLY A 31 5.26 9.96 6.20
N TYR A 32 4.68 11.16 6.10
CA TYR A 32 3.78 11.56 5.00
C TYR A 32 4.45 12.24 3.79
N LYS A 33 5.78 12.42 3.77
CA LYS A 33 6.45 13.28 2.76
C LYS A 33 7.17 12.52 1.64
N ASP A 34 7.36 11.21 1.79
CA ASP A 34 8.12 10.42 0.84
C ASP A 34 7.23 9.74 -0.20
N ASP A 35 7.83 9.43 -1.36
CA ASP A 35 7.16 8.72 -2.45
C ASP A 35 6.83 7.28 -2.01
N PRO A 36 5.56 6.84 -2.08
CA PRO A 36 5.15 5.49 -1.69
C PRO A 36 5.99 4.39 -2.35
N ALA A 37 6.41 4.59 -3.61
CA ALA A 37 7.23 3.63 -4.33
C ALA A 37 8.63 3.50 -3.73
N VAL A 38 9.18 4.59 -3.18
CA VAL A 38 10.49 4.61 -2.51
C VAL A 38 10.38 3.98 -1.12
N ILE A 39 9.35 4.32 -0.35
CA ILE A 39 9.10 3.74 0.98
C ILE A 39 8.97 2.21 0.86
N ALA A 40 8.18 1.73 -0.11
CA ALA A 40 8.04 0.30 -0.37
C ALA A 40 9.38 -0.37 -0.72
N LYS A 41 10.21 0.29 -1.54
CA LYS A 41 11.53 -0.24 -1.94
C LYS A 41 12.47 -0.40 -0.76
N GLU A 42 12.51 0.60 0.11
CA GLU A 42 13.34 0.58 1.30
C GLU A 42 12.82 -0.41 2.35
N ALA A 43 11.49 -0.55 2.49
CA ALA A 43 10.87 -1.58 3.31
C ALA A 43 11.27 -3.00 2.84
N LEU A 44 11.24 -3.27 1.53
CA LEU A 44 11.70 -4.54 0.98
C LEU A 44 13.19 -4.80 1.27
N ALA A 45 14.03 -3.76 1.17
CA ALA A 45 15.45 -3.87 1.50
C ALA A 45 15.68 -4.17 2.99
N GLU A 46 14.96 -3.50 3.89
CA GLU A 46 15.01 -3.76 5.33
C GLU A 46 14.51 -5.17 5.67
N ALA A 47 13.40 -5.60 5.06
CA ALA A 47 12.87 -6.94 5.26
C ALA A 47 13.86 -8.02 4.84
N LYS A 48 14.54 -7.83 3.72
CA LYS A 48 15.61 -8.73 3.27
C LYS A 48 16.79 -8.73 4.23
N ALA A 49 17.20 -7.58 4.75
CA ALA A 49 18.30 -7.49 5.71
C ALA A 49 17.98 -8.14 7.07
N ARG A 50 16.71 -8.10 7.47
CA ARG A 50 16.21 -8.67 8.74
C ARG A 50 15.63 -10.08 8.61
N ASN A 51 15.65 -10.66 7.41
CA ASN A 51 15.08 -11.98 7.09
C ASN A 51 13.58 -12.11 7.45
N TYR A 52 12.77 -11.10 7.12
CA TYR A 52 11.32 -11.26 7.18
C TYR A 52 10.81 -12.03 5.95
N ASP A 53 9.97 -13.04 6.18
CA ASP A 53 9.41 -13.87 5.11
C ASP A 53 8.37 -13.14 4.26
N VAL A 54 7.62 -12.21 4.87
CA VAL A 54 6.49 -11.52 4.24
C VAL A 54 6.54 -10.02 4.53
N VAL A 55 6.28 -9.22 3.49
CA VAL A 55 6.04 -7.78 3.58
C VAL A 55 4.65 -7.46 3.05
N LEU A 56 3.82 -6.82 3.87
CA LEU A 56 2.52 -6.29 3.47
C LEU A 56 2.63 -4.78 3.27
N ILE A 57 2.46 -4.34 2.03
CA ILE A 57 2.53 -2.92 1.66
C ILE A 57 1.11 -2.36 1.68
N ASP A 58 0.83 -1.44 2.60
CA ASP A 58 -0.45 -0.74 2.70
C ASP A 58 -0.40 0.57 1.89
N THR A 59 -1.27 0.70 0.89
CA THR A 59 -1.28 1.83 -0.04
C THR A 59 -2.49 2.72 0.18
N ALA A 60 -2.39 4.00 -0.16
CA ALA A 60 -3.52 4.92 -0.10
C ALA A 60 -4.76 4.40 -0.87
N GLY A 61 -5.94 4.56 -0.25
CA GLY A 61 -7.23 4.32 -0.88
C GLY A 61 -7.48 5.26 -2.06
N ARG A 62 -8.24 4.80 -3.06
CA ARG A 62 -8.42 5.49 -4.34
C ARG A 62 -9.88 5.52 -4.78
N MET A 63 -10.37 6.70 -5.13
CA MET A 63 -11.61 6.83 -5.91
C MET A 63 -11.27 6.68 -7.40
N GLN A 64 -12.19 6.11 -8.17
CA GLN A 64 -12.04 5.79 -9.61
C GLN A 64 -11.66 6.96 -10.54
N GLY A 65 -11.63 8.21 -10.04
CA GLY A 65 -11.25 9.41 -10.77
C GLY A 65 -9.91 10.04 -10.36
N ASN A 66 -9.19 9.48 -9.38
CA ASN A 66 -7.94 10.08 -8.90
C ASN A 66 -6.71 9.54 -9.65
N GLU A 67 -6.47 10.10 -10.85
CA GLU A 67 -5.32 9.73 -11.69
C GLU A 67 -3.98 9.81 -10.96
N LYS A 68 -3.82 10.78 -10.04
CA LYS A 68 -2.56 10.96 -9.31
C LYS A 68 -2.25 9.75 -8.45
N LEU A 69 -3.24 9.22 -7.73
CA LEU A 69 -3.09 8.03 -6.89
C LEU A 69 -2.92 6.76 -7.74
N MET A 70 -3.61 6.67 -8.88
CA MET A 70 -3.42 5.55 -9.83
C MET A 70 -2.00 5.51 -10.39
N ARG A 71 -1.45 6.65 -10.81
CA ARG A 71 -0.06 6.74 -11.29
C ARG A 71 0.94 6.39 -10.19
N ALA A 72 0.68 6.82 -8.95
CA ALA A 72 1.54 6.49 -7.81
C ALA A 72 1.54 4.97 -7.53
N LEU A 73 0.38 4.32 -7.58
CA LEU A 73 0.27 2.87 -7.44
C LEU A 73 0.97 2.14 -8.59
N ALA A 74 0.70 2.51 -9.84
CA ALA A 74 1.34 1.89 -11.01
C ALA A 74 2.87 2.00 -10.92
N LYS A 75 3.38 3.16 -10.50
CA LYS A 75 4.81 3.37 -10.21
C LYS A 75 5.31 2.46 -9.08
N LEU A 76 4.57 2.35 -7.98
CA LEU A 76 4.93 1.49 -6.85
C LEU A 76 5.03 0.02 -7.28
N VAL A 77 4.02 -0.49 -7.97
CA VAL A 77 3.99 -1.87 -8.48
C VAL A 77 5.13 -2.11 -9.47
N HIS A 78 5.34 -1.19 -10.41
CA HIS A 78 6.39 -1.31 -11.42
C HIS A 78 7.80 -1.33 -10.82
N ILE A 79 8.09 -0.44 -9.84
CA ILE A 79 9.43 -0.33 -9.23
C ILE A 79 9.71 -1.51 -8.29
N ASN A 80 8.70 -1.98 -7.56
CA ASN A 80 8.88 -2.93 -6.47
C ASN A 80 8.57 -4.38 -6.84
N ASN A 81 7.92 -4.62 -7.98
CA ASN A 81 7.59 -5.94 -8.52
C ASN A 81 7.05 -6.91 -7.45
N PRO A 82 5.94 -6.56 -6.76
CA PRO A 82 5.37 -7.38 -5.68
C PRO A 82 4.90 -8.74 -6.23
N ASP A 83 5.04 -9.79 -5.42
CA ASP A 83 4.64 -11.15 -5.80
C ASP A 83 3.12 -11.26 -6.04
N VAL A 84 2.33 -10.53 -5.25
CA VAL A 84 0.87 -10.52 -5.34
C VAL A 84 0.36 -9.09 -5.19
N VAL A 85 -0.51 -8.67 -6.10
CA VAL A 85 -1.24 -7.41 -6.04
C VAL A 85 -2.70 -7.71 -5.69
N LEU A 86 -3.15 -7.28 -4.51
CA LEU A 86 -4.50 -7.54 -4.01
C LEU A 86 -5.40 -6.32 -4.18
N PHE A 87 -6.47 -6.48 -4.95
CA PHE A 87 -7.57 -5.52 -4.97
C PHE A 87 -8.51 -5.80 -3.78
N VAL A 88 -8.71 -4.80 -2.92
CA VAL A 88 -9.65 -4.86 -1.80
C VAL A 88 -10.88 -4.04 -2.16
N GLY A 89 -11.97 -4.73 -2.52
CA GLY A 89 -13.27 -4.14 -2.80
C GLY A 89 -14.30 -4.48 -1.73
N GLU A 90 -15.22 -3.58 -1.49
CA GLU A 90 -16.33 -3.78 -0.54
C GLU A 90 -17.48 -4.56 -1.20
N ALA A 91 -18.07 -5.51 -0.46
CA ALA A 91 -19.13 -6.38 -0.97
C ALA A 91 -20.45 -5.65 -1.29
N LEU A 92 -20.60 -4.42 -0.79
CA LEU A 92 -21.76 -3.57 -1.04
C LEU A 92 -21.65 -2.82 -2.38
N VAL A 93 -20.48 -2.83 -3.02
CA VAL A 93 -20.27 -2.14 -4.28
C VAL A 93 -21.05 -2.86 -5.39
N GLY A 94 -21.92 -2.11 -6.07
CA GLY A 94 -22.77 -2.64 -7.13
C GLY A 94 -22.02 -2.79 -8.45
N ASN A 95 -22.64 -2.33 -9.53
CA ASN A 95 -22.04 -2.41 -10.88
C ASN A 95 -20.72 -1.62 -11.00
N ASP A 96 -20.50 -0.64 -10.12
CA ASP A 96 -19.26 0.15 -10.06
C ASP A 96 -18.02 -0.72 -9.76
N ALA A 97 -18.19 -1.93 -9.20
CA ALA A 97 -17.10 -2.89 -8.98
C ALA A 97 -16.27 -3.13 -10.25
N ILE A 98 -16.98 -3.28 -11.38
CA ILE A 98 -16.37 -3.66 -12.66
C ILE A 98 -15.46 -2.55 -13.15
N ASP A 99 -15.91 -1.29 -13.08
CA ASP A 99 -15.10 -0.13 -13.47
C ASP A 99 -13.88 0.02 -12.55
N GLN A 100 -14.06 -0.22 -11.25
CA GLN A 100 -13.00 -0.17 -10.23
C GLN A 100 -11.88 -1.16 -10.55
N LEU A 101 -12.26 -2.41 -10.83
CA LEU A 101 -11.34 -3.49 -11.13
C LEU A 101 -10.67 -3.29 -12.49
N THR A 102 -11.42 -2.82 -13.49
CA THR A 102 -10.90 -2.56 -14.84
C THR A 102 -9.82 -1.48 -14.81
N LYS A 103 -10.07 -0.37 -14.09
CA LYS A 103 -9.09 0.71 -13.92
C LYS A 103 -7.88 0.27 -13.09
N PHE A 104 -8.08 -0.60 -12.09
CA PHE A 104 -6.99 -1.11 -11.26
C PHE A 104 -6.01 -2.00 -12.03
N ASN A 105 -6.49 -2.73 -13.03
CA ASN A 105 -5.70 -3.64 -13.86
C ASN A 105 -5.08 -2.98 -15.11
N GLN A 106 -5.30 -1.69 -15.32
CA GLN A 106 -4.66 -0.90 -16.38
C GLN A 106 -3.40 -0.21 -15.85
#